data_AF-A0A969UKX4-F1
#
_entry.id   AF-A0A969UKX4-F1
#
_cell.length_a   1.000
_cell.length_b   1.000
_cell.length_c   1.000
_cell.angle_alpha   90.00
_cell.angle_beta   90.00
_cell.angle_gamma   90.00
#
_symmetry.space_group_name_H-M   'P 1'
#
loop_
_entity.id
_entity.type
_entity.pdbx_description
1 polymer ?
#
loop_
_entity_poly.entity_id
_entity_poly.type
_entity_poly.pdbx_seq_one_letter_code
_entity_poly.pdbx_strand_id
1 'polypeptide(L)' 'MTIVPQFEQAGSFSQGLARVRVEGKWGYIRR' A
#
# COMPACT_ATOMS: atom_id res chain seq x y z
N MET A 1 -17.06 -0.38 -14.32
CA MET A 1 -16.43 0.55 -13.36
C MET A 1 -15.12 -0.06 -12.92
N THR A 2 -14.01 0.55 -13.30
CA THR A 2 -12.67 0.04 -12.99
C THR A 2 -12.10 0.94 -11.90
N ILE A 3 -11.69 0.34 -10.78
CA ILE A 3 -11.07 1.07 -9.67
C ILE A 3 -9.60 1.27 -10.03
N VAL A 4 -9.13 2.52 -9.98
CA VAL A 4 -7.72 2.83 -10.20
C VAL A 4 -6.94 2.44 -8.94
N PRO A 5 -5.86 1.64 -9.06
CA PRO A 5 -5.03 1.28 -7.92
C PRO A 5 -4.35 2.54 -7.35
N GLN A 6 -4.51 2.78 -6.04
CA GLN A 6 -3.85 3.91 -5.37
C GLN A 6 -2.39 3.62 -4.97
N PHE A 7 -2.02 2.35 -4.95
CA PHE A 7 -0.68 1.89 -4.59
C PHE A 7 -0.11 1.06 -5.74
N GLU A 8 1.15 1.27 -6.06
CA GLU A 8 1.86 0.45 -7.06
C GLU A 8 2.08 -0.96 -6.53
N GLN A 9 2.34 -1.06 -5.22
CA GLN A 9 2.55 -2.33 -4.54
C GLN A 9 2.07 -2.22 -3.09
N ALA A 10 1.42 -3.26 -2.59
CA ALA A 10 1.06 -3.39 -1.18
C ALA A 10 1.57 -4.74 -0.65
N GLY A 11 2.21 -4.72 0.51
CA GLY A 11 2.55 -5.93 1.25
C GLY A 11 1.43 -6.33 2.21
N SER A 12 1.53 -7.54 2.77
CA SER A 12 0.63 -8.00 3.81
C SER A 12 0.70 -7.12 5.05
N PHE A 13 -0.44 -6.96 5.74
CA PHE A 13 -0.48 -6.32 7.04
C PHE A 13 0.23 -7.19 8.09
N SER A 14 1.07 -6.57 8.90
CA SER A 14 1.68 -7.14 10.11
C SER A 14 1.61 -6.10 11.22
N GLN A 15 1.17 -6.51 12.42
CA GLN A 15 0.95 -5.60 13.56
C GLN A 15 0.08 -4.36 13.24
N GLY A 16 -0.89 -4.52 12.32
CA GLY A 16 -1.78 -3.43 11.90
C GLY A 16 -1.17 -2.43 10.93
N LEU A 17 0.04 -2.70 10.42
CA LEU A 17 0.74 -1.89 9.42
C LEU A 17 1.02 -2.71 8.16
N ALA A 18 0.85 -2.11 6.98
CA ALA A 18 1.28 -2.68 5.71
C ALA A 18 2.24 -1.71 5.02
N ARG A 19 3.31 -2.26 4.43
CA ARG A 19 4.19 -1.48 3.56
C ARG A 19 3.50 -1.28 2.21
N VAL A 20 3.53 -0.06 1.69
CA VAL A 20 3.02 0.26 0.36
C VAL A 20 4.03 1.05 -0.44
N ARG A 21 3.96 0.94 -1.76
CA ARG A 21 4.78 1.71 -2.69
C ARG A 21 3.90 2.71 -3.44
N VAL A 22 4.31 3.98 -3.40
CA VAL A 22 3.65 5.09 -4.08
C VAL A 22 4.73 5.93 -4.74
N GLU A 23 4.62 6.14 -6.05
CA GLU A 23 5.58 6.93 -6.84
C GLU A 23 7.04 6.49 -6.62
N GLY A 24 7.26 5.18 -6.57
CA GLY A 24 8.58 4.60 -6.36
C GLY A 24 9.07 4.61 -4.91
N LYS A 25 8.38 5.30 -3.98
CA LYS A 25 8.75 5.43 -2.56
C LYS A 25 7.97 4.47 -1.68
N TRP A 26 8.60 3.97 -0.62
CA TRP A 26 7.96 3.10 0.36
C TRP A 26 7.39 3.90 1.53
N GLY A 27 6.14 3.61 1.89
CA GLY A 27 5.45 4.12 3.08
C GLY A 27 4.74 3.01 3.83
N TYR A 28 4.12 3.36 4.95
CA TYR A 28 3.31 2.45 5.75
C TYR A 28 1.89 2.97 5.87
N ILE A 29 0.92 2.08 5.66
CA ILE A 29 -0.49 2.33 5.92
C ILE A 29 -0.94 1.47 7.10
N ARG A 30 -1.95 1.95 7.80
CA ARG A 30 -2.63 1.19 8.85
C ARG A 30 -3.91 0.56 8.30
N ARG A 31 -4.41 -0.46 8.99
CA ARG A 31 -5.73 -1.05 8.72
C ARG A 31 -6.84 -0.02 8.95
#